data_AF-A0A2S5MDC8-F1
#
_entry.id   AF-A0A2S5MDC8-F1
#
_cell.length_a   1.000
_cell.length_b   1.000
_cell.length_c   1.000
_cell.angle_alpha   90.00
_cell.angle_beta   90.00
_cell.angle_gamma   90.00
#
_symmetry.space_group_name_H-M   'P 1'
#
loop_
_entity.id
_entity.type
_entity.pdbx_description
1 polymer ?
#
loop_
_entity_poly.entity_id
_entity_poly.type
_entity_poly.pdbx_seq_one_letter_code
_entity_poly.pdbx_strand_id
1 'polypeptide(L)'
;MMKSRFLLSTVAAAAIAGGIAMQTTPAAAVSFVSTQATGEQSTSSLIGLKVENSTGENLGDINYLVINDSGAVSTVVIGVGGFLGVAEKNVGVPYADISITTNKDGKRVAVLSATKENLTAAPAYVWTEKSTMDTIKEGASDLADRAKKAATDATEKAKEMVNEPATKQ
;
A
#
# COMPACT_ATOMS: atom_id res chain seq x y z
N MET A 1 18.66 -52.53 47.63
CA MET A 1 19.96 -52.97 47.09
C MET A 1 19.71 -54.05 46.04
N MET A 2 19.82 -53.74 44.75
CA MET A 2 20.34 -54.67 43.74
C MET A 2 20.70 -53.83 42.51
N LYS A 3 21.96 -53.94 42.09
CA LYS A 3 22.61 -53.11 41.07
C LYS A 3 22.34 -53.74 39.70
N SER A 4 21.87 -52.96 38.73
CA SER A 4 21.74 -53.42 37.34
C SER A 4 22.83 -52.77 36.47
N ARG A 5 23.70 -53.61 35.93
CA ARG A 5 24.67 -53.29 34.88
C ARG A 5 24.88 -54.57 34.06
N PHE A 6 24.65 -54.54 32.75
CA PHE A 6 25.27 -55.36 31.69
C PHE A 6 24.57 -54.96 30.36
N LEU A 7 25.13 -54.07 29.53
CA LEU A 7 26.17 -54.25 28.48
C LEU A 7 25.79 -55.21 27.32
N LEU A 8 25.37 -54.58 26.22
CA LEU A 8 25.79 -54.70 24.80
C LEU A 8 26.06 -56.07 24.14
N SER A 9 25.31 -56.37 23.06
CA SER A 9 25.72 -57.00 21.78
C SER A 9 24.46 -57.39 20.96
N THR A 10 24.33 -57.47 19.63
CA THR A 10 25.08 -57.10 18.42
C THR A 10 24.16 -57.46 17.21
N VAL A 11 24.07 -56.57 16.23
CA VAL A 11 23.80 -56.73 14.76
C VAL A 11 22.52 -57.42 14.22
N ALA A 12 21.72 -56.56 13.55
CA ALA A 12 21.06 -56.63 12.23
C ALA A 12 20.36 -57.91 11.70
N ALA A 13 19.09 -57.73 11.34
CA ALA A 13 18.50 -58.31 10.13
C ALA A 13 17.49 -57.30 9.53
N ALA A 14 17.82 -56.79 8.34
CA ALA A 14 16.94 -55.95 7.53
C ALA A 14 15.88 -56.81 6.85
N ALA A 15 14.60 -56.50 7.09
CA ALA A 15 13.49 -56.94 6.26
C ALA A 15 12.77 -55.68 5.75
N ILE A 16 13.14 -55.25 4.55
CA ILE A 16 12.40 -54.29 3.74
C ILE A 16 11.14 -54.97 3.20
N ALA A 17 10.09 -55.03 4.03
CA ALA A 17 8.74 -55.25 3.54
C ALA A 17 8.24 -53.90 2.99
N GLY A 18 8.19 -53.79 1.67
CA GLY A 18 7.71 -52.62 0.95
C GLY A 18 6.27 -52.29 1.31
N GLY A 19 6.09 -51.39 2.28
CA GLY A 19 4.89 -50.59 2.41
C GLY A 19 5.19 -49.22 1.84
N ILE A 20 4.63 -48.90 0.68
CA ILE A 20 4.44 -47.50 0.30
C ILE A 20 3.48 -46.90 1.34
N ALA A 21 4.03 -46.38 2.43
CA ALA A 21 3.30 -45.47 3.28
C ALA A 21 3.03 -44.22 2.45
N MET A 22 1.87 -44.17 1.80
CA MET A 22 1.28 -42.93 1.30
C MET A 22 1.22 -42.00 2.50
N GLN A 23 2.22 -41.13 2.62
CA GLN A 23 2.14 -39.98 3.51
C GLN A 23 1.05 -39.09 2.91
N THR A 24 -0.17 -39.22 3.41
CA THR A 24 -1.21 -38.24 3.20
C THR A 24 -0.73 -36.97 3.91
N THR A 25 -0.04 -36.10 3.18
CA THR A 25 0.28 -34.75 3.65
C THR A 25 -1.05 -34.12 4.08
N PRO A 26 -1.25 -33.78 5.36
CA PRO A 26 -2.48 -33.14 5.78
C PRO A 26 -2.57 -31.81 5.03
N ALA A 27 -3.58 -31.68 4.17
CA ALA A 27 -3.94 -30.41 3.57
C ALA A 27 -4.15 -29.42 4.72
N ALA A 28 -3.36 -28.35 4.75
CA ALA A 28 -3.39 -27.35 5.81
C ALA A 28 -4.85 -26.93 6.07
N ALA A 29 -5.36 -27.24 7.26
CA ALA A 29 -6.71 -26.89 7.64
C ALA A 29 -6.81 -25.37 7.74
N VAL A 30 -7.55 -24.76 6.81
CA VAL A 30 -7.86 -23.33 6.86
C VAL A 30 -8.72 -23.11 8.11
N SER A 31 -8.22 -22.30 9.03
CA SER A 31 -8.94 -21.93 10.25
C SER A 31 -9.86 -20.75 9.96
N PHE A 32 -11.15 -20.93 10.19
CA PHE A 32 -12.14 -19.88 10.02
C PHE A 32 -12.44 -19.21 11.37
N VAL A 33 -12.49 -17.89 11.39
CA VAL A 33 -12.84 -17.10 12.57
C VAL A 33 -14.26 -16.57 12.39
N SER A 34 -15.15 -16.86 13.34
CA SER A 34 -16.56 -16.47 13.27
C SER A 34 -16.90 -15.20 14.06
N THR A 35 -15.98 -14.72 14.90
CA THR A 35 -16.20 -13.60 15.81
C THR A 35 -14.97 -12.72 15.90
N GLN A 36 -15.17 -11.40 15.88
CA GLN A 36 -14.13 -10.42 16.18
C GLN A 36 -13.65 -10.57 17.63
N ALA A 37 -12.32 -10.53 17.84
CA ALA A 37 -11.75 -10.59 19.18
C ALA A 37 -11.88 -9.25 19.92
N THR A 38 -11.86 -9.29 21.25
CA THR A 38 -11.88 -8.08 22.08
C THR A 38 -10.65 -7.22 21.79
N GLY A 39 -10.87 -5.95 21.43
CA GLY A 39 -9.80 -5.00 21.10
C GLY A 39 -9.53 -4.86 19.60
N GLU A 40 -10.04 -5.76 18.77
CA GLU A 40 -9.99 -5.59 17.31
C GLU A 40 -10.95 -4.49 16.86
N GLN A 41 -10.55 -3.77 15.81
CA GLN A 41 -11.35 -2.73 15.20
C GLN A 41 -11.59 -3.08 13.74
N SER A 42 -12.84 -2.96 13.28
CA SER A 42 -13.11 -3.08 11.84
C SER A 42 -12.63 -1.81 11.14
N THR A 43 -12.01 -1.99 9.98
CA THR A 43 -11.64 -0.87 9.11
C THR A 43 -12.86 -0.04 8.71
N SER A 44 -14.01 -0.67 8.53
CA SER A 44 -15.29 0.00 8.25
C SER A 44 -15.80 0.90 9.38
N SER A 45 -15.39 0.64 10.63
CA SER A 45 -15.69 1.53 11.75
C SER A 45 -14.69 2.67 11.90
N LEU A 46 -13.53 2.58 11.24
CA LEU A 46 -12.50 3.62 11.25
C LEU A 46 -12.62 4.57 10.07
N ILE A 47 -12.90 4.02 8.88
CA ILE A 47 -13.17 4.78 7.67
C ILE A 47 -14.48 5.55 7.85
N GLY A 48 -14.47 6.84 7.52
CA GLY A 48 -15.57 7.78 7.73
C GLY A 48 -15.65 8.38 9.13
N LEU A 49 -14.71 8.05 10.03
CA LEU A 49 -14.61 8.76 11.32
C LEU A 49 -14.18 10.21 11.08
N LYS A 50 -14.82 11.12 11.82
CA LYS A 50 -14.38 12.50 11.92
C LYS A 50 -13.03 12.57 12.60
N VAL A 51 -12.12 13.33 12.00
CA VAL A 51 -10.86 13.70 12.61
C VAL A 51 -11.02 15.06 13.27
N GLU A 52 -10.71 15.13 14.56
CA GLU A 52 -10.76 16.33 15.38
C GLU A 52 -9.39 16.61 16.01
N ASN A 53 -9.11 17.86 16.35
CA ASN A 53 -7.95 18.20 17.17
C ASN A 53 -8.27 18.18 18.67
N SER A 54 -7.28 18.49 19.51
CA SER A 54 -7.45 18.57 20.97
C SER A 54 -8.43 19.65 21.43
N THR A 55 -8.77 20.63 20.59
CA THR A 55 -9.76 21.67 20.89
C THR A 55 -11.17 21.30 20.42
N GLY A 56 -11.34 20.16 19.74
CA GLY A 56 -12.61 19.71 19.17
C GLY A 56 -12.91 20.32 17.80
N GLU A 57 -11.94 20.95 17.15
CA GLU A 57 -12.07 21.44 15.79
C GLU A 57 -12.03 20.28 14.79
N ASN A 58 -12.97 20.25 13.85
CA ASN A 58 -12.98 19.27 12.77
C ASN A 58 -11.89 19.58 11.73
N LEU A 59 -11.01 18.60 11.56
CA LEU A 59 -9.90 18.60 10.62
C LEU A 59 -10.26 17.95 9.29
N GLY A 60 -11.19 16.99 9.30
CA GLY A 60 -11.62 16.23 8.13
C GLY A 60 -12.24 14.89 8.51
N ASP A 61 -12.15 13.92 7.59
CA ASP A 61 -12.65 12.56 7.77
C ASP A 61 -11.60 11.52 7.30
N ILE A 62 -11.59 10.34 7.89
CA ILE A 62 -10.71 9.24 7.47
C ILE A 62 -11.25 8.61 6.18
N ASN A 63 -10.49 8.67 5.09
CA ASN A 63 -10.89 8.06 3.82
C ASN A 63 -10.33 6.66 3.63
N TYR A 64 -9.04 6.46 3.96
CA TYR A 64 -8.35 5.21 3.71
C TYR A 64 -7.40 4.85 4.84
N LEU A 65 -7.13 3.55 4.96
CA LEU A 65 -6.12 2.99 5.84
C LEU A 65 -5.13 2.21 4.98
N VAL A 66 -3.84 2.47 5.21
CA VAL A 66 -2.76 1.80 4.48
C VAL A 66 -2.15 0.77 5.40
N ILE A 67 -2.04 -0.45 4.89
CA ILE A 67 -1.50 -1.60 5.62
C ILE A 67 -0.09 -1.86 5.10
N ASN A 68 0.84 -2.10 6.02
CA ASN A 68 2.22 -2.45 5.68
C ASN A 68 2.39 -3.97 5.47
N ASP A 69 3.60 -4.40 5.09
CA ASP A 69 3.90 -5.81 4.84
C ASP A 69 3.71 -6.72 6.07
N SER A 70 3.71 -6.15 7.28
CA SER A 70 3.45 -6.90 8.52
C SER A 70 1.95 -7.11 8.80
N GLY A 71 1.06 -6.58 7.96
CA GLY A 71 -0.39 -6.64 8.15
C GLY A 71 -0.94 -5.60 9.14
N ALA A 72 -0.10 -4.66 9.60
CA ALA A 72 -0.51 -3.58 10.50
C ALA A 72 -0.83 -2.30 9.73
N VAL A 73 -1.77 -1.52 10.24
CA VAL A 73 -2.08 -0.20 9.69
C VAL A 73 -0.93 0.76 9.97
N SER A 74 -0.25 1.24 8.93
CA SER A 74 0.86 2.18 9.04
C SER A 74 0.42 3.63 8.89
N THR A 75 -0.54 3.89 8.00
CA THR A 75 -0.92 5.25 7.60
C THR A 75 -2.43 5.39 7.52
N VAL A 76 -2.94 6.50 8.03
CA VAL A 76 -4.31 6.96 7.89
C VAL A 76 -4.33 8.06 6.86
N VAL A 77 -5.17 7.93 5.84
CA VAL A 77 -5.36 8.97 4.84
C VAL A 77 -6.59 9.77 5.21
N ILE A 78 -6.37 11.05 5.49
CA ILE A 78 -7.38 12.00 5.95
C ILE A 78 -7.76 12.90 4.77
N GLY A 79 -9.06 12.99 4.49
CA GLY A 79 -9.63 13.96 3.58
C GLY A 79 -9.74 15.32 4.26
N VAL A 80 -9.01 16.33 3.76
CA VAL A 80 -9.04 17.69 4.29
C VAL A 80 -9.49 18.68 3.23
N GLY A 81 -10.52 19.46 3.57
CA GLY A 81 -10.95 20.65 2.83
C GLY A 81 -11.53 20.36 1.44
N GLY A 82 -12.84 20.55 1.30
CA GLY A 82 -13.59 20.59 0.04
C GLY A 82 -15.01 20.99 0.38
N PHE A 83 -15.63 21.92 -0.35
CA PHE A 83 -16.91 22.51 0.09
C PHE A 83 -18.07 21.49 0.11
N LEU A 84 -17.98 20.38 -0.62
CA LEU A 84 -19.02 19.32 -0.69
C LEU A 84 -18.41 17.96 -1.09
N GLY A 85 -17.18 17.65 -0.64
CA GLY A 85 -16.41 16.48 -1.13
C GLY A 85 -15.82 16.65 -2.55
N VAL A 86 -16.11 17.79 -3.20
CA VAL A 86 -15.45 18.21 -4.44
C VAL A 86 -14.18 18.97 -4.07
N ALA A 87 -13.06 18.60 -4.69
CA ALA A 87 -11.70 19.12 -4.44
C ALA A 87 -11.10 18.77 -3.06
N GLU A 88 -11.57 17.69 -2.44
CA GLU A 88 -10.95 17.19 -1.21
C GLU A 88 -9.52 16.74 -1.44
N LYS A 89 -8.60 17.21 -0.59
CA LYS A 89 -7.21 16.77 -0.60
C LYS A 89 -7.01 15.63 0.39
N ASN A 90 -6.36 14.57 -0.06
CA ASN A 90 -5.94 13.47 0.81
C ASN A 90 -4.58 13.76 1.42
N VAL A 91 -4.44 13.58 2.73
CA VAL A 91 -3.20 13.77 3.50
C VAL A 91 -2.92 12.50 4.29
N GLY A 92 -1.70 11.96 4.17
CA GLY A 92 -1.29 10.77 4.91
C GLY A 92 -0.71 11.14 6.28
N VAL A 93 -1.19 10.50 7.33
CA VAL A 93 -0.73 10.66 8.71
C VAL A 93 -0.40 9.29 9.30
N PRO A 94 0.68 9.13 10.09
CA PRO A 94 0.98 7.87 10.77
C PRO A 94 -0.19 7.44 11.67
N TYR A 95 -0.55 6.15 11.64
CA TYR A 95 -1.61 5.63 12.52
C TYR A 95 -1.29 5.82 14.01
N ALA A 96 0.00 5.82 14.37
CA ALA A 96 0.47 6.03 15.74
C ALA A 96 0.12 7.42 16.31
N ASP A 97 -0.08 8.43 15.45
CA ASP A 97 -0.41 9.79 15.85
C ASP A 97 -1.93 10.01 15.99
N ILE A 98 -2.72 8.98 15.67
CA ILE A 98 -4.19 9.00 15.70
C ILE A 98 -4.67 8.27 16.94
N SER A 99 -5.46 8.97 17.76
CA SER A 99 -6.12 8.37 18.93
C SER A 99 -7.62 8.27 18.70
N ILE A 100 -8.18 7.07 18.79
CA ILE A 100 -9.63 6.89 18.65
C ILE A 100 -10.30 7.04 20.01
N THR A 101 -11.17 8.02 20.14
CA THR A 101 -11.90 8.32 21.39
C THR A 101 -13.38 8.55 21.12
N THR A 102 -14.15 8.78 22.17
CA THR A 102 -15.54 9.20 22.10
C THR A 102 -15.64 10.68 22.44
N ASN A 103 -16.27 11.46 21.56
CA ASN A 103 -16.48 12.89 21.74
C ASN A 103 -17.60 13.17 22.77
N LYS A 104 -17.88 14.46 23.02
CA LYS A 104 -18.90 14.88 23.99
C LYS A 104 -20.32 14.43 23.64
N ASP A 105 -20.58 14.15 22.37
CA ASP A 105 -21.88 13.67 21.85
C ASP A 105 -22.02 12.14 21.90
N GLY A 106 -21.06 11.43 22.47
CA GLY A 106 -21.05 9.96 22.50
C GLY A 106 -20.68 9.32 21.16
N LYS A 107 -20.18 10.10 20.18
CA LYS A 107 -19.74 9.59 18.87
C LYS A 107 -18.26 9.28 18.89
N ARG A 108 -17.85 8.20 18.21
CA ARG A 108 -16.44 7.89 18.00
C ARG A 108 -15.82 8.93 17.08
N VAL A 109 -14.62 9.39 17.41
CA VAL A 109 -13.84 10.35 16.63
C VAL A 109 -12.36 9.96 16.68
N ALA A 110 -11.64 10.32 15.63
CA ALA A 110 -10.19 10.25 15.58
C ALA A 110 -9.61 11.58 16.05
N VAL A 111 -8.69 11.57 17.01
CA VAL A 111 -8.03 12.77 17.52
C VAL A 111 -6.61 12.80 16.97
N LEU A 112 -6.26 13.95 16.39
CA LEU A 112 -4.93 14.24 15.86
C LEU A 112 -4.41 15.55 16.46
N SER A 113 -3.17 15.56 16.93
CA SER A 113 -2.49 16.76 17.41
C SER A 113 -1.98 17.64 16.24
N ALA A 114 -2.91 18.17 15.45
CA ALA A 114 -2.63 19.09 14.34
C ALA A 114 -3.73 20.15 14.21
N THR A 115 -3.47 21.23 13.47
CA THR A 115 -4.47 22.22 13.10
C THR A 115 -4.97 22.00 11.68
N LYS A 116 -6.11 22.62 11.33
CA LYS A 116 -6.65 22.56 9.97
C LYS A 116 -5.68 23.17 8.95
N GLU A 117 -4.98 24.23 9.32
CA GLU A 117 -3.95 24.88 8.49
C GLU A 117 -2.79 23.93 8.21
N ASN A 118 -2.33 23.18 9.21
CA ASN A 118 -1.24 22.21 9.03
C ASN A 118 -1.59 21.16 7.98
N LEU A 119 -2.81 20.62 8.02
CA LEU A 119 -3.28 19.63 7.04
C LEU A 119 -3.57 20.26 5.67
N THR A 120 -4.06 21.50 5.65
CA THR A 120 -4.29 22.24 4.40
C THR A 120 -2.98 22.64 3.72
N ALA A 121 -1.90 22.87 4.48
CA ALA A 121 -0.56 23.12 3.95
C ALA A 121 0.21 21.82 3.63
N ALA A 122 -0.19 20.69 4.20
CA ALA A 122 0.50 19.41 4.01
C ALA A 122 0.49 18.96 2.54
N PRO A 123 1.53 18.25 2.08
CA PRO A 123 1.55 17.61 0.78
C PRO A 123 0.37 16.65 0.60
N ALA A 124 -0.12 16.54 -0.64
CA ALA A 124 -1.11 15.53 -0.98
C ALA A 124 -0.49 14.12 -0.86
N TYR A 125 -1.28 13.16 -0.38
CA TYR A 125 -0.88 11.77 -0.28
C TYR A 125 -0.72 11.15 -1.68
N VAL A 126 0.45 10.57 -1.95
CA VAL A 126 0.80 9.97 -3.24
C VAL A 126 0.69 8.44 -3.13
N TRP A 127 -0.16 7.85 -3.97
CA TRP A 127 -0.31 6.41 -4.09
C TRP A 127 0.76 5.84 -5.02
N THR A 128 1.59 4.92 -4.53
CA THR A 128 2.69 4.32 -5.30
C THR A 128 2.20 3.60 -6.57
N GLU A 129 1.05 2.94 -6.48
CA GLU A 129 0.41 2.25 -7.61
C GLU A 129 0.00 3.20 -8.74
N LYS A 130 -0.53 4.37 -8.38
CA LYS A 130 -0.94 5.41 -9.33
C LYS A 130 0.26 6.19 -9.87
N SER A 131 1.22 6.52 -8.99
CA SER A 131 2.44 7.26 -9.34
C SER A 131 3.22 6.55 -10.44
N THR A 132 3.29 5.21 -10.42
CA THR A 132 4.02 4.46 -11.44
C THR A 132 3.37 4.60 -12.83
N MET A 133 2.04 4.56 -12.90
CA MET A 133 1.32 4.74 -14.16
C MET A 133 1.36 6.18 -14.68
N ASP A 134 1.28 7.18 -13.79
CA ASP A 134 1.37 8.59 -14.18
C ASP A 134 2.78 8.92 -14.70
N THR A 135 3.84 8.45 -14.03
CA THR A 135 5.23 8.59 -14.49
C THR A 135 5.50 7.88 -15.82
N ILE A 136 4.93 6.69 -16.03
CA ILE A 136 5.08 5.96 -17.30
C ILE A 136 4.35 6.67 -18.45
N LYS A 137 3.14 7.19 -18.21
CA LYS A 137 2.37 7.93 -19.22
C LYS A 137 3.07 9.21 -19.64
N GLU A 138 3.59 9.96 -18.67
CA GLU A 138 4.30 11.23 -18.90
C GLU A 138 5.62 11.00 -19.64
N GLY A 139 6.36 9.93 -19.30
CA GLY A 139 7.56 9.52 -20.04
C GLY A 139 7.26 9.02 -21.46
N ALA A 140 6.13 8.34 -21.68
CA ALA A 140 5.72 7.85 -22.99
C ALA A 140 5.27 8.98 -23.94
N SER A 141 4.56 9.99 -23.43
CA SER A 141 4.21 11.18 -24.21
C SER A 141 5.44 11.98 -24.62
N ASP A 142 6.39 12.17 -23.72
CA ASP A 142 7.63 12.89 -23.99
C ASP A 142 8.47 12.21 -25.08
N LEU A 143 8.52 10.88 -25.06
CA LEU A 143 9.24 10.10 -26.08
C LEU A 143 8.55 10.18 -27.45
N ALA A 144 7.21 10.12 -27.47
CA ALA A 144 6.42 10.23 -28.69
C ALA A 144 6.58 11.62 -29.34
N ASP A 145 6.59 12.68 -28.54
CA ASP A 145 6.75 14.05 -29.03
C ASP A 145 8.16 14.30 -29.59
N ARG A 146 9.20 13.79 -28.93
CA ARG A 146 10.58 13.87 -29.44
C ARG A 146 10.76 13.07 -30.74
N ALA A 147 10.16 11.88 -30.82
CA ALA A 147 10.20 11.06 -32.04
C ALA A 147 9.51 11.77 -33.21
N LYS A 148 8.34 12.37 -32.97
CA LYS A 148 7.58 13.11 -33.99
C LYS A 148 8.33 14.37 -34.45
N LYS A 149 8.94 15.10 -33.51
CA LYS A 149 9.77 16.27 -33.82
C LYS A 149 10.99 15.87 -34.67
N ALA A 150 11.74 14.84 -34.25
CA ALA A 150 12.90 14.35 -34.99
C ALA A 150 12.55 13.88 -36.41
N ALA A 151 11.40 13.21 -36.59
CA ALA A 151 10.93 12.79 -37.91
C ALA A 151 10.56 13.97 -38.81
N THR A 152 9.98 15.03 -38.24
CA THR A 152 9.61 16.25 -38.97
C THR A 152 10.86 17.02 -39.37
N ASP A 153 11.80 17.22 -38.45
CA ASP A 153 13.08 17.90 -38.69
C ASP A 153 13.91 17.18 -39.77
N ALA A 154 13.93 15.84 -39.75
CA ALA A 154 14.61 15.04 -40.78
C ALA A 154 13.92 15.14 -42.16
N THR A 155 12.60 15.23 -42.19
CA THR A 155 11.82 15.37 -43.43
C THR A 155 12.00 16.75 -44.06
N GLU A 156 12.04 17.82 -43.25
CA GLU A 156 12.36 19.17 -43.76
C GLU A 156 13.79 19.25 -44.28
N LYS A 157 14.76 18.74 -43.52
CA LYS A 157 16.17 18.73 -43.93
C LYS A 157 16.36 17.95 -45.26
N ALA A 158 15.66 16.84 -45.45
CA ALA A 158 15.71 16.09 -46.70
C ALA A 158 15.09 16.85 -47.89
N LYS A 159 14.02 17.64 -47.66
CA LYS A 159 13.43 18.50 -48.70
C LYS A 159 14.35 19.65 -49.08
N GLU A 160 15.07 20.22 -48.12
CA GLU A 160 16.05 21.28 -48.36
C GLU A 160 17.24 20.75 -49.17
N MET A 161 17.73 19.54 -48.84
CA MET A 161 18.80 18.85 -49.59
C MET A 161 18.38 18.40 -51.01
N VAL A 162 17.09 18.16 -51.26
CA VAL A 162 16.56 17.83 -52.60
C VAL A 162 16.39 19.09 -53.48
N ASN A 163 16.25 20.27 -52.87
CA ASN A 163 16.07 21.54 -53.59
C ASN A 163 17.34 22.38 -53.70
N GLU A 164 18.48 21.88 -53.24
CA GLU A 164 19.76 22.56 -53.43
C GLU A 164 20.12 22.52 -54.94
N PRO A 165 20.20 23.67 -55.63
CA PRO A 165 20.57 23.67 -57.03
C PRO A 165 22.01 23.18 -57.13
N ALA A 166 22.24 22.16 -57.97
CA ALA A 166 23.56 21.76 -58.43
C ALA A 166 24.28 23.01 -58.96
N THR A 167 25.09 23.63 -58.09
CA THR A 167 25.79 24.85 -58.42
C THR A 167 26.96 24.42 -59.28
N LYS A 168 26.79 24.73 -60.56
CA LYS A 168 27.72 24.61 -61.69
C LYS A 168 29.20 24.53 -61.28
N GLN A 169 29.87 23.48 -61.78
CA GLN A 169 31.28 23.57 -62.19
C GLN A 169 31.45 24.61 -63.31
#